data_AF-A0AA35TGJ8-F1
#
_entry.id   AF-A0AA35TGJ8-F1
#
_cell.length_a   1.000
_cell.length_b   1.000
_cell.length_c   1.000
_cell.angle_alpha   90.00
_cell.angle_beta   90.00
_cell.angle_gamma   90.00
#
_symmetry.space_group_name_H-M   'P 1'
#
loop_
_entity.id
_entity.type
_entity.pdbx_description
1 polymer ?
#
loop_
_entity_poly.entity_id
_entity_poly.type
_entity_poly.pdbx_seq_one_letter_code
_entity_poly.pdbx_strand_id
1 'polypeptide(L)'
;MVSITYRLNTVREVCVRCPLVMTKELLADLAGYKTYRDKGVVMAARSLVQLYRSVRPELLRRKDKGQPMEGGVQRAPEYGELVAEQHVPGMELVDIPSEPEEDVATDVSESDSEWIDVHHSSDEDSACVKLREKERERETRKREMMVEGMGTSQTSASN
;
A
#
# COMPACT_ATOMS: atom_id res chain seq x y z
N MET A 1 -9.76 4.20 -25.46
CA MET A 1 -9.94 4.42 -23.99
C MET A 1 -8.62 4.39 -23.19
N VAL A 2 -7.48 4.01 -23.78
CA VAL A 2 -6.19 3.74 -23.08
C VAL A 2 -5.42 4.99 -22.59
N SER A 3 -5.82 6.20 -23.02
CA SER A 3 -5.06 7.43 -22.76
C SER A 3 -4.89 7.77 -21.27
N ILE A 4 -5.91 7.54 -20.44
CA ILE A 4 -5.87 7.90 -19.01
C ILE A 4 -4.86 7.02 -18.24
N THR A 5 -4.84 5.72 -18.52
CA THR A 5 -3.91 4.77 -17.88
C THR A 5 -2.46 5.14 -18.15
N TYR A 6 -2.14 5.44 -19.42
CA TYR A 6 -0.78 5.87 -19.79
C TYR A 6 -0.40 7.15 -19.06
N ARG A 7 -1.28 8.15 -19.04
CA ARG A 7 -1.02 9.42 -18.34
C ARG A 7 -0.75 9.24 -16.84
N LEU A 8 -1.53 8.41 -16.14
CA LEU A 8 -1.31 8.14 -14.71
C LEU A 8 0.02 7.41 -14.47
N ASN A 9 0.36 6.45 -15.33
CA ASN A 9 1.66 5.78 -15.26
C ASN A 9 2.81 6.74 -15.57
N THR A 10 2.68 7.64 -16.55
CA THR A 10 3.66 8.69 -16.81
C THR A 10 3.88 9.56 -15.57
N VAL A 11 2.80 9.99 -14.90
CA VAL A 11 2.90 10.79 -13.67
C VAL A 11 3.63 10.01 -12.58
N ARG A 12 3.36 8.70 -12.42
CA ARG A 12 4.11 7.85 -11.49
C ARG A 12 5.60 7.85 -11.80
N GLU A 13 5.98 7.67 -13.07
CA GLU A 13 7.40 7.65 -13.48
C GLU A 13 8.13 8.97 -13.24
N VAL A 14 7.41 10.10 -13.34
CA VAL A 14 7.94 11.41 -12.94
C VAL A 14 8.12 11.47 -11.42
N CYS A 15 7.14 11.00 -10.65
CA CYS A 15 7.19 11.00 -9.19
C CYS A 15 8.27 10.09 -8.60
N VAL A 16 8.62 8.98 -9.29
CA VAL A 16 9.71 8.09 -8.86
C VAL A 16 11.05 8.85 -8.84
N ARG A 17 11.27 9.72 -9.83
CA ARG A 17 12.50 10.54 -9.90
C ARG A 17 12.41 11.78 -9.03
N CYS A 18 11.25 12.42 -9.01
CA CYS A 18 11.04 13.70 -8.33
C CYS A 18 9.77 13.64 -7.46
N PRO A 19 9.84 13.06 -6.24
CA PRO A 19 8.69 12.98 -5.33
C PRO A 19 8.22 14.33 -4.79
N LEU A 20 8.98 15.40 -5.02
CA LEU A 20 8.66 16.77 -4.64
C LEU A 20 7.63 17.43 -5.58
N VAL A 21 7.40 16.84 -6.77
CA VAL A 21 6.49 17.42 -7.78
C VAL A 21 5.02 17.34 -7.37
N MET A 22 4.69 16.46 -6.42
CA MET A 22 3.31 16.13 -6.07
C MET A 22 2.88 16.83 -4.78
N THR A 23 1.72 17.49 -4.84
CA THR A 23 1.09 18.13 -3.68
C THR A 23 0.02 17.23 -3.07
N LYS A 24 -0.37 17.53 -1.83
CA LYS A 24 -1.40 16.78 -1.09
C LYS A 24 -2.76 16.75 -1.82
N GLU A 25 -3.16 17.87 -2.41
CA GLU A 25 -4.43 18.00 -3.13
C GLU A 25 -4.40 17.20 -4.43
N LEU A 26 -3.34 17.37 -5.23
CA LEU A 26 -3.17 16.63 -6.48
C LEU A 26 -3.09 15.11 -6.23
N LEU A 27 -2.35 14.68 -5.20
CA LEU A 27 -2.25 13.26 -4.86
C LEU A 27 -3.61 12.69 -4.43
N ALA A 28 -4.43 13.45 -3.70
CA ALA A 28 -5.77 13.03 -3.30
C ALA A 28 -6.70 12.87 -4.52
N ASP A 29 -6.63 13.80 -5.47
CA ASP A 29 -7.42 13.73 -6.72
C ASP A 29 -7.01 12.53 -7.56
N LEU A 30 -5.70 12.28 -7.72
CA LEU A 30 -5.19 11.14 -8.46
C LEU A 30 -5.48 9.80 -7.76
N ALA A 31 -5.42 9.76 -6.42
CA ALA A 31 -5.84 8.60 -5.64
C ALA A 31 -7.35 8.33 -5.75
N GLY A 32 -8.17 9.34 -6.09
CA GLY A 32 -9.60 9.19 -6.33
C GLY A 32 -9.94 8.20 -7.46
N TYR A 33 -9.03 7.98 -8.40
CA TYR A 33 -9.22 7.04 -9.52
C TYR A 33 -9.22 5.55 -9.10
N LYS A 34 -9.06 5.23 -7.82
CA LYS A 34 -9.19 3.86 -7.27
C LYS A 34 -10.57 3.24 -7.44
N THR A 35 -11.62 4.04 -7.64
CA THR A 35 -12.99 3.57 -7.90
C THR A 35 -13.40 3.76 -9.36
N TYR A 36 -12.44 4.00 -10.25
CA TYR A 36 -12.72 4.18 -11.68
C TYR A 36 -13.17 2.87 -12.35
N ARG A 37 -13.90 2.97 -13.46
CA ARG A 37 -14.45 1.81 -14.19
C ARG A 37 -13.35 0.92 -14.80
N ASP A 38 -12.27 1.52 -15.27
CA ASP A 38 -11.18 0.82 -15.95
C ASP A 38 -10.15 0.28 -14.94
N LYS A 39 -9.87 -1.03 -15.00
CA LYS A 39 -8.89 -1.71 -14.16
C LYS A 39 -7.49 -1.15 -14.34
N GLY A 40 -7.10 -0.75 -15.55
CA GLY A 40 -5.77 -0.18 -15.81
C GLY A 40 -5.58 1.15 -15.08
N VAL A 41 -6.60 2.00 -15.09
CA VAL A 41 -6.62 3.27 -14.36
C VAL A 41 -6.59 3.03 -12.85
N VAL A 42 -7.35 2.07 -12.35
CA VAL A 42 -7.35 1.69 -10.93
C VAL A 42 -5.97 1.18 -10.49
N MET A 43 -5.31 0.35 -11.30
CA MET A 43 -3.96 -0.16 -11.03
C MET A 43 -2.92 0.96 -11.01
N ALA A 44 -2.99 1.89 -11.98
CA ALA A 44 -2.10 3.05 -12.04
C ALA A 44 -2.28 3.99 -10.83
N ALA A 45 -3.53 4.23 -10.40
CA ALA A 45 -3.79 5.02 -9.21
C ALA A 45 -3.27 4.34 -7.93
N ARG A 46 -3.43 3.02 -7.82
CA ARG A 46 -2.90 2.23 -6.70
C ARG A 46 -1.36 2.22 -6.66
N SER A 47 -0.71 2.12 -7.81
CA SER A 47 0.76 2.12 -7.88
C SER A 47 1.35 3.48 -7.50
N LEU A 48 0.64 4.59 -7.75
CA LEU A 48 1.00 5.92 -7.24
C LEU A 48 0.83 6.01 -5.71
N VAL A 49 -0.28 5.52 -5.17
CA VAL A 49 -0.51 5.46 -3.71
C VAL A 49 0.58 4.64 -3.02
N GLN A 50 0.95 3.49 -3.58
CA GLN A 50 1.99 2.63 -3.03
C GLN A 50 3.37 3.30 -3.03
N LEU A 51 3.71 4.06 -4.08
CA LEU A 51 4.95 4.85 -4.13
C LEU A 51 5.03 5.86 -2.99
N TYR A 52 3.97 6.63 -2.75
CA TYR A 52 4.00 7.66 -1.71
C TYR A 52 3.91 7.08 -0.28
N ARG A 53 3.46 5.83 -0.10
CA ARG A 53 3.55 5.15 1.20
C ARG A 53 4.99 4.92 1.64
N SER A 54 5.88 4.58 0.71
CA SER A 54 7.30 4.36 1.01
C SER A 54 8.10 5.67 1.02
N VAL A 55 7.77 6.62 0.14
CA VAL A 55 8.58 7.84 -0.02
C VAL A 55 8.17 8.96 0.94
N ARG A 56 6.87 9.26 1.06
CA ARG A 56 6.36 10.36 1.91
C ARG A 56 4.91 10.11 2.32
N PRO A 57 4.67 9.29 3.36
CA PRO A 57 3.32 8.92 3.79
C PRO A 57 2.50 10.10 4.33
N GLU A 58 3.14 11.20 4.68
CA GLU A 58 2.51 12.43 5.17
C GLU A 58 1.58 13.09 4.14
N LEU A 59 1.91 12.96 2.84
CA LEU A 59 1.09 13.49 1.74
C LEU A 59 -0.22 12.71 1.55
N LEU A 60 -0.30 11.45 2.01
CA LEU A 60 -1.50 10.64 1.88
C LEU A 60 -2.55 10.99 2.94
N ARG A 61 -3.84 10.87 2.56
CA ARG A 61 -4.96 10.93 3.50
C ARG A 61 -4.89 9.73 4.45
N ARG A 62 -5.45 9.86 5.66
CA ARG A 62 -5.49 8.78 6.67
C ARG A 62 -5.99 7.45 6.13
N LYS A 63 -6.95 7.47 5.20
CA LYS A 63 -7.53 6.28 4.54
C LYS A 63 -6.53 5.53 3.65
N ASP A 64 -5.53 6.23 3.14
CA ASP A 64 -4.64 5.73 2.10
C ASP A 64 -3.27 5.32 2.66
N LYS A 65 -2.93 5.71 3.90
CA LYS A 65 -1.64 5.39 4.55
C LYS A 65 -1.41 3.90 4.77
N GLY A 66 -2.45 3.07 4.77
CA GLY A 66 -2.34 1.64 5.08
C GLY A 66 -1.98 1.39 6.55
N GLN A 67 -1.85 0.12 6.93
CA GLN A 67 -1.36 -0.25 8.27
C GLN A 67 0.17 -0.16 8.25
N PRO A 68 0.80 0.56 9.21
CA PRO A 68 2.26 0.54 9.32
C PRO A 68 2.69 -0.89 9.63
N MET A 69 3.53 -1.45 8.76
CA MET A 69 4.18 -2.73 9.03
C MET A 69 5.15 -2.55 10.20
N GLU A 70 5.37 -3.61 10.98
CA GLU A 70 5.95 -3.60 12.33
C GLU A 70 7.38 -3.02 12.43
N GLY A 71 8.06 -2.79 11.30
CA GLY A 71 9.24 -1.92 11.21
C GLY A 71 8.79 -0.50 10.88
N GLY A 72 8.73 0.36 11.90
CA GLY A 72 8.29 1.75 11.77
C GLY A 72 8.82 2.44 10.51
N VAL A 73 7.95 3.15 9.80
CA VAL A 73 8.31 3.86 8.57
C VAL A 73 9.40 4.88 8.93
N GLN A 74 10.65 4.55 8.62
CA GLN A 74 11.76 5.48 8.76
C GLN A 74 11.45 6.67 7.85
N ARG A 75 11.13 7.80 8.46
CA ARG A 75 10.79 9.03 7.76
C ARG A 75 12.01 9.41 6.94
N ALA A 76 11.88 9.44 5.62
CA ALA A 76 12.94 9.97 4.78
C ALA A 76 13.20 11.43 5.19
N PRO A 77 14.47 11.82 5.45
CA PRO A 77 14.79 13.18 5.83
C PRO A 77 14.35 14.18 4.76
N GLU A 78 13.89 15.33 5.20
CA GLU A 78 13.53 16.42 4.30
C GLU A 78 14.79 17.03 3.65
N TYR A 79 14.61 17.69 2.51
CA TYR A 79 15.73 18.33 1.83
C TYR A 79 16.39 19.38 2.73
N GLY A 80 17.66 19.16 3.07
CA GLY A 80 18.40 20.02 4.00
C GLY A 80 18.20 19.68 5.48
N GLU A 81 17.49 18.60 5.81
CA GLU A 81 17.39 18.10 7.19
C GLU A 81 18.72 17.44 7.61
N LEU A 82 19.35 17.98 8.66
CA LEU A 82 20.51 17.38 9.29
C LEU A 82 20.04 16.33 10.30
N VAL A 83 20.02 15.06 9.88
CA VAL A 83 19.76 13.93 10.78
C VAL A 83 21.10 13.41 11.31
N ALA A 84 21.41 13.76 12.56
CA ALA A 84 22.54 13.19 13.27
C ALA A 84 22.06 11.97 14.08
N GLU A 85 22.12 10.78 13.48
CA GLU A 85 21.89 9.56 14.23
C GLU A 85 23.10 9.30 15.13
N GLN A 86 22.86 9.28 16.46
CA GLN A 86 23.92 9.04 17.44
C GLN A 86 24.36 7.56 17.48
N HIS A 87 23.57 6.66 16.89
CA HIS A 87 23.78 5.23 16.95
C HIS A 87 23.04 4.55 15.79
N VAL A 88 23.73 3.65 15.07
CA VAL A 88 23.12 2.83 14.01
C VAL A 88 22.60 1.54 14.65
N PRO A 89 21.33 1.17 14.44
CA PRO A 89 20.77 -0.07 14.98
C PRO A 89 21.61 -1.30 14.56
N GLY A 90 22.03 -2.12 15.52
CA GLY A 90 22.88 -3.30 15.29
C GLY A 90 24.39 -3.05 15.40
N MET A 91 24.82 -1.79 15.56
CA MET A 91 26.19 -1.46 15.98
C MET A 91 26.23 -1.37 17.51
N GLU A 92 26.12 -2.51 18.18
CA GLU A 92 26.42 -2.58 19.61
C GLU A 92 27.89 -2.18 19.79
N LEU A 93 28.16 -1.18 20.62
CA LEU A 93 29.53 -0.74 20.88
C LEU A 93 30.26 -1.89 21.59
N VAL A 94 31.09 -2.62 20.87
CA VAL A 94 32.01 -3.57 21.51
C VAL A 94 33.08 -2.73 22.19
N ASP A 95 33.04 -2.65 23.52
CA ASP A 95 34.13 -2.10 24.30
C ASP A 95 35.36 -2.99 24.06
N ILE A 96 36.27 -2.53 23.21
CA ILE A 96 37.56 -3.21 22.99
C ILE A 96 38.44 -2.82 24.19
N PRO A 97 38.71 -3.72 25.15
CA PRO A 97 39.72 -3.45 26.15
C PRO A 97 41.07 -3.28 25.43
N SER A 98 41.71 -2.14 25.63
CA SER A 98 43.04 -1.86 25.11
C SER A 98 44.08 -2.66 25.91
N GLU A 99 44.26 -3.94 25.59
CA GLU A 99 45.36 -4.76 26.11
C GLU A 99 45.98 -5.58 24.96
N PRO A 100 47.31 -5.82 24.97
CA PRO A 100 48.08 -6.23 23.81
C PRO A 100 47.85 -7.70 23.41
N GLU A 101 48.05 -7.93 22.11
CA GLU A 101 48.01 -9.17 21.34
C GLU A 101 48.30 -10.48 22.12
N GLU A 102 47.30 -11.35 22.24
CA GLU A 102 47.49 -12.79 22.42
C GLU A 102 46.52 -13.57 21.52
N ASP A 103 47.10 -14.40 20.65
CA ASP A 103 46.43 -15.27 19.70
C ASP A 103 45.48 -16.26 20.40
N VAL A 104 44.16 -16.06 20.27
CA VAL A 104 43.18 -17.10 20.59
C VAL A 104 42.59 -17.65 19.29
N ALA A 105 43.03 -18.85 18.93
CA ALA A 105 42.41 -19.64 17.88
C ALA A 105 41.03 -20.11 18.39
N THR A 106 39.98 -19.37 18.02
CA THR A 106 38.59 -19.79 18.27
C THR A 106 38.17 -20.75 17.15
N ASP A 107 37.99 -22.00 17.56
CA ASP A 107 37.42 -23.10 16.80
C ASP A 107 36.08 -22.70 16.13
N VAL A 108 36.03 -22.79 14.81
CA VAL A 108 34.84 -22.51 14.01
C VAL A 108 33.89 -23.70 14.09
N SER A 109 33.01 -23.71 15.09
CA SER A 109 31.87 -24.64 15.12
C SER A 109 30.91 -24.27 13.99
N GLU A 110 30.88 -25.05 12.91
CA GLU A 110 29.85 -25.00 11.87
C GLU A 110 28.48 -25.28 12.51
N SER A 111 27.74 -24.22 12.83
CA SER A 111 26.33 -24.33 13.20
C SER A 111 25.52 -24.41 11.92
N ASP A 112 25.17 -25.63 11.53
CA ASP A 112 24.29 -25.95 10.41
C ASP A 112 22.98 -25.16 10.53
N SER A 113 22.85 -24.12 9.72
CA SER A 113 21.70 -23.22 9.74
C SER A 113 20.64 -23.81 8.82
N GLU A 114 19.69 -24.54 9.42
CA GLU A 114 18.53 -25.10 8.73
C GLU A 114 17.65 -23.96 8.19
N TRP A 115 17.52 -23.88 6.86
CA TRP A 115 16.70 -22.89 6.19
C TRP A 115 15.22 -23.11 6.53
N ILE A 116 14.66 -22.19 7.31
CA ILE A 116 13.23 -22.19 7.66
C ILE A 116 12.43 -21.65 6.46
N ASP A 117 11.57 -22.48 5.89
CA ASP A 117 10.65 -22.09 4.81
C ASP A 117 9.57 -21.14 5.36
N VAL A 118 9.69 -19.85 5.02
CA VAL A 118 8.73 -18.82 5.40
C VAL A 118 7.54 -18.91 4.46
N HIS A 119 6.45 -19.48 4.97
CA HIS A 119 5.19 -19.64 4.24
C HIS A 119 4.60 -18.25 3.91
N HIS A 120 4.86 -17.73 2.71
CA HIS A 120 4.22 -16.51 2.21
C HIS A 120 2.74 -16.79 1.95
N SER A 121 1.87 -16.38 2.88
CA SER A 121 0.42 -16.39 2.70
C SER A 121 0.00 -15.36 1.63
N SER A 122 0.05 -15.78 0.36
CA SER A 122 -0.38 -15.05 -0.83
C SER A 122 -1.92 -15.06 -0.97
N ASP A 123 -2.64 -14.57 0.05
CA ASP A 123 -4.11 -14.63 0.10
C ASP A 123 -4.81 -13.29 0.39
N GLU A 124 -4.10 -12.16 0.32
CA GLU A 124 -4.68 -10.83 0.57
C GLU A 124 -5.37 -10.23 -0.69
N ASP A 125 -5.00 -10.65 -1.90
CA ASP A 125 -5.58 -10.09 -3.13
C ASP A 125 -6.95 -10.70 -3.51
N SER A 126 -7.20 -11.96 -3.12
CA SER A 126 -8.43 -12.68 -3.44
C SER A 126 -9.63 -12.24 -2.59
N ALA A 127 -9.40 -11.80 -1.34
CA ALA A 127 -10.46 -11.41 -0.43
C ALA A 127 -11.10 -10.06 -0.83
N CYS A 128 -10.29 -9.09 -1.27
CA CYS A 128 -10.77 -7.76 -1.65
C CYS A 128 -11.68 -7.79 -2.90
N VAL A 129 -11.38 -8.68 -3.86
CA VAL A 129 -12.19 -8.85 -5.07
C VAL A 129 -13.53 -9.52 -4.74
N LYS A 130 -13.53 -10.56 -3.90
CA LYS A 130 -14.75 -11.29 -3.49
C LYS A 130 -15.73 -10.43 -2.69
N LEU A 131 -15.23 -9.52 -1.85
CA LEU A 131 -16.10 -8.62 -1.07
C LEU A 131 -16.82 -7.59 -1.95
N ARG A 132 -16.15 -7.04 -2.96
CA ARG A 132 -16.76 -6.06 -3.89
C ARG A 132 -17.76 -6.68 -4.87
N GLU A 133 -17.58 -7.94 -5.24
CA GLU A 133 -18.53 -8.67 -6.09
C GLU A 133 -19.83 -8.98 -5.35
N LYS A 134 -19.74 -9.42 -4.09
CA LYS A 134 -20.91 -9.62 -3.21
C LYS A 134 -21.68 -8.33 -2.92
N GLU A 135 -20.99 -7.20 -2.82
CA GLU A 135 -21.63 -5.90 -2.62
C GLU A 135 -22.43 -5.47 -3.87
N ARG A 136 -21.87 -5.69 -5.08
CA ARG A 136 -22.59 -5.44 -6.34
C ARG A 136 -23.80 -6.35 -6.52
N GLU A 137 -23.72 -7.64 -6.18
CA GLU A 137 -24.87 -8.55 -6.23
C GLU A 137 -25.99 -8.16 -5.26
N ARG A 138 -25.64 -7.65 -4.07
CA ARG A 138 -26.63 -7.14 -3.11
C ARG A 138 -27.33 -5.89 -3.62
N GLU A 139 -26.61 -4.99 -4.29
CA GLU A 139 -27.20 -3.80 -4.90
C GLU A 139 -28.11 -4.13 -6.09
N THR A 140 -27.74 -5.09 -6.94
CA THR A 140 -28.59 -5.52 -8.06
C THR A 140 -29.87 -6.17 -7.57
N ARG A 141 -29.78 -7.05 -6.57
CA ARG A 141 -30.95 -7.72 -5.98
C ARG A 141 -31.89 -6.73 -5.29
N LYS A 142 -31.34 -5.71 -4.62
CA LYS A 142 -32.14 -4.62 -4.00
C LYS A 142 -32.88 -3.79 -5.05
N ARG A 143 -32.29 -3.58 -6.23
CA ARG A 143 -32.93 -2.87 -7.34
C ARG A 143 -34.02 -3.71 -8.00
N GLU A 144 -33.81 -5.01 -8.17
CA GLU A 144 -34.82 -5.93 -8.70
C GLU A 144 -36.06 -6.02 -7.80
N MET A 145 -35.85 -6.10 -6.48
CA MET A 145 -36.96 -6.10 -5.51
C MET A 145 -37.74 -4.77 -5.47
N MET A 146 -37.13 -3.64 -5.80
CA MET A 146 -37.85 -2.35 -5.91
C MET A 146 -38.68 -2.25 -7.19
N VAL A 147 -38.31 -2.97 -8.26
CA VAL A 147 -39.07 -3.01 -9.53
C VAL A 147 -40.30 -3.91 -9.41
N GLU A 148 -40.21 -5.03 -8.69
CA GLU A 148 -41.34 -5.93 -8.48
C GLU A 148 -42.41 -5.37 -7.52
N GLY A 149 -42.02 -4.48 -6.60
CA GLY A 149 -42.94 -3.85 -5.64
C GLY A 149 -43.89 -2.79 -6.21
N MET A 150 -43.73 -2.38 -7.48
CA MET A 150 -44.56 -1.35 -8.11
C MET A 150 -45.66 -1.93 -9.03
N GLY A 151 -45.74 -3.27 -9.17
CA GLY A 151 -46.64 -3.94 -10.13
C GLY A 151 -48.02 -4.35 -9.62
N THR A 152 -48.33 -4.22 -8.32
CA THR A 152 -49.56 -4.80 -7.74
C THR A 152 -50.41 -3.77 -6.98
N SER A 153 -50.89 -2.73 -7.66
CA SER A 153 -52.03 -1.97 -7.15
C SER A 153 -52.67 -1.09 -8.22
N GLN A 154 -53.06 -1.66 -9.37
CA GLN A 154 -54.23 -1.21 -10.14
C GLN A 154 -54.74 -2.40 -10.96
N THR A 155 -55.84 -3.04 -10.53
CA THR A 155 -56.83 -3.77 -11.37
C THR A 155 -57.80 -4.55 -10.48
N SER A 156 -58.84 -3.88 -9.97
CA SER A 156 -60.14 -4.47 -9.66
C SER A 156 -61.05 -3.37 -9.15
N ALA A 157 -62.28 -3.18 -9.57
CA ALA A 157 -63.03 -3.66 -10.71
C ALA A 157 -64.22 -2.71 -10.76
N SER A 158 -64.56 -2.20 -11.95
CA SER A 158 -65.88 -1.65 -12.18
C SER A 158 -66.93 -2.74 -11.93
N ASN A 159 -67.93 -2.43 -11.11
CA ASN A 159 -69.32 -2.81 -11.37
C ASN A 159 -70.25 -1.86 -10.62
#